data_AF-A0A5S9M6C1-F1
#
_entry.id   AF-A0A5S9M6C1-F1
#
_cell.length_a   1.000
_cell.length_b   1.000
_cell.length_c   1.000
_cell.angle_alpha   90.00
_cell.angle_beta   90.00
_cell.angle_gamma   90.00
#
_symmetry.space_group_name_H-M   'P 1'
#
loop_
_entity.id
_entity.type
_entity.pdbx_description
1 polymer ?
#
loop_
_entity_poly.entity_id
_entity_poly.type
_entity_poly.pdbx_seq_one_letter_code
_entity_poly.pdbx_strand_id
1 'polypeptide(L)'
;MQAAFSLKRRKKDFTFLDTIMMEGLAEYAVYHRYGENYTAKWTTFYSEEQLQRMYKKWVSSHLDQRVQDDERLIQNLLYGKGNYPKMLGYATGFYIVKKYFNEHRISEESMIAEPAETFLKAIESKK
;
A
#
# COMPACT_ATOMS: atom_id res chain seq x y z
N MET A 1 -1.97 15.72 -15.70
CA MET A 1 -1.92 16.68 -14.58
C MET A 1 -1.86 15.85 -13.31
N GLN A 2 -0.67 15.69 -12.71
CA GLN A 2 -0.47 14.82 -11.56
C GLN A 2 -0.84 15.58 -10.29
N ALA A 3 -1.79 15.05 -9.51
CA ALA A 3 -2.16 15.63 -8.24
C ALA A 3 -1.19 15.10 -7.17
N ALA A 4 -0.43 16.01 -6.56
CA ALA A 4 0.28 15.72 -5.31
C ALA A 4 -0.71 15.22 -4.25
N PHE A 5 -0.26 14.32 -3.37
CA PHE A 5 -1.06 13.78 -2.28
C PHE A 5 -1.51 14.92 -1.35
N SER A 6 -2.73 15.41 -1.57
CA SER A 6 -3.32 16.49 -0.77
C SER A 6 -4.28 15.91 0.25
N LEU A 7 -3.97 16.09 1.54
CA LEU A 7 -4.86 15.79 2.67
C LEU A 7 -6.16 16.63 2.67
N LYS A 8 -6.29 17.61 1.74
CA LYS A 8 -7.53 18.37 1.51
C LYS A 8 -8.54 17.64 0.62
N ARG A 9 -8.20 16.48 0.04
CA ARG A 9 -9.18 15.63 -0.65
C ARG A 9 -10.21 15.16 0.37
N ARG A 10 -11.51 15.24 0.03
CA ARG A 10 -12.53 14.67 0.92
C ARG A 10 -12.28 13.17 0.99
N LYS A 11 -12.40 12.58 2.18
CA LYS A 11 -12.25 11.12 2.38
C LYS A 11 -13.03 10.27 1.37
N LYS A 12 -14.12 10.84 0.87
CA LYS A 12 -15.05 10.30 -0.12
C LYS A 12 -14.39 9.97 -1.48
N ASP A 13 -13.32 10.67 -1.83
CA ASP A 13 -12.67 10.57 -3.15
C ASP A 13 -11.42 9.66 -3.13
N PHE A 14 -11.10 9.01 -2.00
CA PHE A 14 -9.96 8.10 -1.95
C PHE A 14 -10.23 6.81 -2.72
N THR A 15 -9.19 6.33 -3.40
CA THR A 15 -9.19 5.03 -4.06
C THR A 15 -8.66 3.93 -3.13
N PHE A 16 -8.78 2.67 -3.57
CA PHE A 16 -8.14 1.56 -2.90
C PHE A 16 -6.63 1.74 -2.84
N LEU A 17 -6.01 2.19 -3.94
CA LEU A 17 -4.58 2.49 -4.01
C LEU A 17 -4.18 3.53 -2.97
N ASP A 18 -4.89 4.67 -2.92
CA ASP A 18 -4.63 5.70 -1.91
C ASP A 18 -4.67 5.11 -0.49
N THR A 19 -5.64 4.22 -0.23
CA THR A 19 -5.82 3.59 1.08
C THR A 19 -4.64 2.68 1.45
N ILE A 20 -4.25 1.76 0.56
CA ILE A 20 -3.14 0.83 0.87
C ILE A 20 -1.78 1.52 0.90
N MET A 21 -1.59 2.60 0.14
CA MET A 21 -0.35 3.40 0.21
C MET A 21 -0.28 4.16 1.53
N MET A 22 -1.38 4.75 2.00
CA MET A 22 -1.42 5.44 3.29
C MET A 22 -1.10 4.50 4.45
N GLU A 23 -1.70 3.30 4.47
CA GLU A 23 -1.42 2.28 5.49
C GLU A 23 0.04 1.78 5.40
N GLY A 24 0.55 1.57 4.18
CA GLY A 24 1.94 1.18 3.95
C GLY A 24 2.94 2.23 4.42
N LEU A 25 2.67 3.52 4.17
CA LEU A 25 3.49 4.65 4.62
C LEU A 25 3.48 4.77 6.14
N ALA A 26 2.32 4.62 6.78
CA ALA A 26 2.19 4.64 8.24
C ALA A 26 3.03 3.53 8.89
N GLU A 27 2.94 2.31 8.36
CA GLU A 27 3.73 1.18 8.87
C GLU A 27 5.22 1.33 8.55
N TYR A 28 5.58 1.86 7.38
CA TYR A 28 6.98 2.13 7.03
C TYR A 28 7.62 3.15 7.97
N ALA A 29 6.90 4.19 8.38
CA ALA A 29 7.40 5.15 9.37
C ALA A 29 7.73 4.47 10.72
N VAL A 30 6.90 3.51 11.15
CA VAL A 30 7.17 2.70 12.35
C VAL A 30 8.39 1.82 12.15
N TYR A 31 8.44 1.07 11.04
CA TYR A 31 9.56 0.22 10.66
C TYR A 31 10.88 0.99 10.63
N HIS A 32 10.89 2.17 10.00
CA HIS A 32 12.09 2.96 9.79
C HIS A 32 12.65 3.54 11.10
N ARG A 33 11.76 4.01 11.98
CA ARG A 33 12.16 4.67 13.25
C ARG A 33 12.47 3.69 14.37
N TYR A 34 11.75 2.58 14.43
CA TYR A 34 11.79 1.67 15.57
C TYR A 34 12.26 0.25 15.21
N GLY A 35 12.28 -0.11 13.94
CA GLY A 35 12.66 -1.43 13.44
C GLY A 35 11.51 -2.44 13.41
N GLU A 36 11.78 -3.62 12.82
CA GLU A 36 10.77 -4.67 12.56
C GLU A 36 10.09 -5.22 13.82
N ASN A 37 10.73 -5.15 14.98
CA ASN A 37 10.12 -5.66 16.22
C ASN A 37 8.93 -4.82 16.69
N TYR A 38 8.77 -3.60 16.17
CA TYR A 38 7.71 -2.68 16.54
C TYR A 38 6.63 -2.59 15.45
N THR A 39 6.81 -3.25 14.32
CA THR A 39 5.81 -3.29 13.27
C THR A 39 4.68 -4.26 13.63
N ALA A 40 3.54 -4.06 13.01
CA ALA A 40 2.41 -4.95 13.17
C ALA A 40 2.74 -6.35 12.62
N LYS A 41 2.22 -7.39 13.28
CA LYS A 41 2.50 -8.82 12.93
C LYS A 41 2.23 -9.17 11.47
N TRP A 42 1.31 -8.47 10.82
CA TRP A 42 0.96 -8.74 9.43
C TRP A 42 2.06 -8.38 8.43
N THR A 43 3.05 -7.59 8.84
CA THR A 43 4.21 -7.23 8.02
C THR A 43 5.09 -8.43 7.64
N THR A 44 5.00 -9.55 8.38
CA THR A 44 5.82 -10.74 8.17
C THR A 44 5.00 -11.98 7.80
N PHE A 45 3.72 -11.84 7.45
CA PHE A 45 2.87 -12.99 7.10
C PHE A 45 3.26 -13.67 5.78
N TYR A 46 3.87 -12.92 4.87
CA TYR A 46 4.09 -13.33 3.49
C TYR A 46 5.50 -12.97 3.03
N SER A 47 6.10 -13.82 2.20
CA SER A 47 7.34 -13.50 1.47
C SER A 47 7.09 -12.46 0.38
N GLU A 48 8.15 -11.79 -0.09
CA GLU A 48 8.03 -10.83 -1.19
C GLU A 48 7.42 -11.46 -2.46
N GLU A 49 7.77 -12.71 -2.78
CA GLU A 49 7.21 -13.40 -3.95
C GLU A 49 5.72 -13.71 -3.76
N GLN A 50 5.29 -14.03 -2.53
CA GLN A 50 3.87 -14.20 -2.23
C GLN A 50 3.12 -12.88 -2.40
N LEU A 51 3.67 -11.78 -1.86
CA LEU A 51 3.10 -10.45 -1.97
C LEU A 51 3.01 -9.98 -3.42
N GLN A 52 4.04 -10.22 -4.22
CA GLN A 52 4.01 -9.88 -5.65
C GLN A 52 2.95 -10.69 -6.41
N ARG A 53 2.78 -11.98 -6.11
CA ARG A 53 1.69 -12.80 -6.69
C ARG A 53 0.33 -12.32 -6.22
N MET A 54 0.20 -11.96 -4.95
CA MET A 54 -1.04 -11.46 -4.35
C MET A 54 -1.47 -10.14 -4.99
N TYR A 55 -0.53 -9.22 -5.16
CA TYR A 55 -0.75 -7.95 -5.84
C TYR A 55 -1.38 -8.17 -7.23
N LYS A 56 -0.71 -8.97 -8.07
CA LYS A 56 -1.15 -9.25 -9.45
C LYS A 56 -2.51 -9.97 -9.51
N LYS A 57 -2.80 -10.82 -8.52
CA LYS A 57 -4.00 -11.65 -8.54
C LYS A 57 -5.25 -10.91 -8.02
N TRP A 58 -5.10 -10.10 -6.99
CA TRP A 58 -6.25 -9.55 -6.24
C TRP A 58 -6.26 -8.03 -6.12
N VAL A 59 -5.10 -7.36 -6.16
CA VAL A 59 -4.99 -5.93 -5.86
C VAL A 59 -5.01 -5.09 -7.12
N SER A 60 -4.23 -5.46 -8.14
CA SER A 60 -3.97 -4.62 -9.32
C SER A 60 -5.23 -4.25 -10.13
N SER A 61 -6.26 -5.11 -10.13
CA SER A 61 -7.53 -4.82 -10.82
C SER A 61 -8.48 -3.88 -10.08
N HIS A 62 -8.16 -3.50 -8.84
CA HIS A 62 -9.04 -2.70 -7.98
C HIS A 62 -8.42 -1.37 -7.54
N LEU A 63 -7.23 -1.00 -8.05
CA LEU A 63 -6.48 0.16 -7.57
C LEU A 63 -7.27 1.47 -7.66
N ASP A 64 -8.00 1.67 -8.77
CA ASP A 64 -8.80 2.87 -9.02
C ASP A 64 -10.20 2.83 -8.38
N GLN A 65 -10.57 1.73 -7.71
CA GLN A 65 -11.86 1.58 -7.06
C GLN A 65 -11.98 2.64 -5.95
N ARG A 66 -12.97 3.52 -6.06
CA ARG A 66 -13.23 4.51 -5.02
C ARG A 66 -13.85 3.83 -3.82
N VAL A 67 -13.41 4.25 -2.63
CA VAL A 67 -13.86 3.66 -1.36
C VAL A 67 -15.36 3.84 -1.15
N GLN A 68 -15.90 5.01 -1.52
CA GLN A 68 -17.32 5.31 -1.37
C GLN A 68 -18.23 4.49 -2.30
N ASP A 69 -17.70 3.95 -3.40
CA ASP A 69 -18.49 3.26 -4.41
C ASP A 69 -18.72 1.78 -4.03
N ASP A 70 -17.78 1.17 -3.28
CA ASP A 70 -17.94 -0.18 -2.72
C ASP A 70 -17.08 -0.40 -1.45
N GLU A 71 -17.54 0.16 -0.33
CA GLU A 71 -16.84 0.06 0.95
C GLU A 71 -16.65 -1.40 1.38
N ARG A 72 -17.62 -2.28 1.10
CA ARG A 72 -17.56 -3.69 1.50
C ARG A 72 -16.45 -4.42 0.76
N LEU A 73 -16.31 -4.23 -0.55
CA LEU A 73 -15.22 -4.80 -1.33
C LEU A 73 -13.86 -4.32 -0.82
N ILE A 74 -13.71 -3.02 -0.59
CA ILE A 74 -12.47 -2.44 -0.05
C ILE A 74 -12.12 -3.06 1.30
N GLN A 75 -13.08 -3.16 2.21
CA GLN A 75 -12.89 -3.79 3.52
C GLN A 75 -12.49 -5.27 3.39
N ASN A 76 -13.07 -5.99 2.43
CA ASN A 76 -12.70 -7.38 2.18
C ASN A 76 -11.27 -7.52 1.64
N LEU A 77 -10.85 -6.64 0.73
CA LEU A 77 -9.50 -6.60 0.16
C LEU A 77 -8.45 -6.15 1.19
N LEU A 78 -8.77 -5.17 2.03
CA LEU A 78 -7.88 -4.68 3.09
C LEU A 78 -7.61 -5.77 4.13
N TYR A 79 -8.68 -6.31 4.72
CA TYR A 79 -8.58 -7.22 5.85
C TYR A 79 -8.40 -8.69 5.45
N GLY A 80 -8.63 -9.03 4.18
CA GLY A 80 -8.53 -10.42 3.74
C GLY A 80 -9.72 -11.27 4.14
N LYS A 81 -10.93 -10.83 3.81
CA LYS A 81 -12.18 -11.56 4.12
C LYS A 81 -12.58 -12.47 2.95
N GLY A 82 -13.28 -13.57 3.25
CA GLY A 82 -13.70 -14.53 2.24
C GLY A 82 -12.51 -15.27 1.62
N ASN A 83 -12.32 -15.14 0.30
CA ASN A 83 -11.26 -15.83 -0.44
C ASN A 83 -9.95 -15.02 -0.56
N TYR A 84 -9.86 -13.88 0.11
CA TYR A 84 -8.67 -13.04 0.08
C TYR A 84 -7.68 -13.42 1.20
N PRO A 85 -6.36 -13.37 0.95
CA PRO A 85 -5.36 -13.58 1.99
C PRO A 85 -5.53 -12.58 3.15
N LYS A 86 -5.29 -13.03 4.37
CA LYS A 86 -5.40 -12.23 5.60
C LYS A 86 -4.56 -10.95 5.50
N MET A 87 -5.15 -9.80 5.83
CA MET A 87 -4.48 -8.48 5.77
C MET A 87 -3.90 -8.15 4.39
N LEU A 88 -4.50 -8.64 3.30
CA LEU A 88 -4.00 -8.49 1.94
C LEU A 88 -3.62 -7.04 1.60
N GLY A 89 -4.52 -6.08 1.79
CA GLY A 89 -4.26 -4.68 1.45
C GLY A 89 -3.15 -4.06 2.30
N TYR A 90 -3.17 -4.31 3.61
CA TYR A 90 -2.13 -3.83 4.55
C TYR A 90 -0.75 -4.38 4.20
N ALA A 91 -0.62 -5.70 4.08
CA ALA A 91 0.64 -6.36 3.80
C ALA A 91 1.20 -5.96 2.42
N THR A 92 0.34 -5.86 1.40
CA THR A 92 0.75 -5.44 0.06
C THR A 92 1.16 -3.98 0.02
N GLY A 93 0.43 -3.09 0.71
CA GLY A 93 0.76 -1.67 0.81
C GLY A 93 2.12 -1.42 1.45
N PHE A 94 2.37 -2.02 2.62
CA PHE A 94 3.67 -1.93 3.30
C PHE A 94 4.81 -2.49 2.45
N TYR A 95 4.61 -3.63 1.79
CA TYR A 95 5.60 -4.21 0.88
C TYR A 95 6.00 -3.26 -0.25
N ILE A 96 5.03 -2.67 -0.95
CA ILE A 96 5.29 -1.75 -2.07
C ILE A 96 6.07 -0.54 -1.58
N VAL A 97 5.62 0.08 -0.48
CA VAL A 97 6.29 1.25 0.12
C VAL A 97 7.71 0.90 0.56
N LYS A 98 7.89 -0.19 1.33
CA LYS A 98 9.20 -0.64 1.79
C LYS A 98 10.17 -0.87 0.63
N LYS A 99 9.69 -1.51 -0.45
CA LYS A 99 10.50 -1.75 -1.65
C LYS A 99 10.91 -0.45 -2.34
N TYR A 100 9.96 0.48 -2.53
CA TYR A 100 10.22 1.78 -3.15
C TYR A 100 11.32 2.57 -2.41
N PHE A 101 11.22 2.69 -1.08
CA PHE A 101 12.22 3.44 -0.30
C PHE A 101 13.60 2.78 -0.30
N ASN A 102 13.64 1.45 -0.26
CA ASN A 102 14.90 0.70 -0.32
C ASN A 102 15.62 0.90 -1.67
N GLU A 103 14.88 1.02 -2.78
CA GLU A 103 15.44 1.19 -4.13
C GLU A 103 15.88 2.63 -4.41
N HIS A 104 15.19 3.63 -3.87
CA HIS A 104 15.44 5.03 -4.22
C HIS A 104 16.28 5.84 -3.21
N ARG A 105 16.64 5.29 -2.03
CA ARG A 105 17.39 6.00 -0.97
C ARG A 105 16.79 7.36 -0.59
N ILE A 106 15.47 7.46 -0.59
CA ILE A 106 14.72 8.70 -0.33
C ILE A 106 14.54 8.89 1.18
N SER A 107 14.55 10.13 1.68
CA SER A 107 14.31 10.44 3.09
C SER A 107 12.83 10.38 3.45
N GLU A 108 12.53 10.14 4.73
CA GLU A 108 11.16 10.05 5.26
C GLU A 108 10.35 11.32 5.02
N GLU A 109 10.98 12.49 5.02
CA GLU A 109 10.30 13.76 4.82
C GLU A 109 9.69 13.90 3.42
N SER A 110 10.21 13.17 2.43
CA SER A 110 9.68 13.12 1.06
C SER A 110 8.47 12.19 0.89
N MET A 111 8.17 11.34 1.88
CA MET A 111 7.08 10.34 1.80
C MET A 111 5.71 10.91 1.51
N ILE A 112 5.41 12.07 2.09
CA ILE A 112 4.06 12.64 2.12
C ILE A 112 3.75 13.39 0.81
N ALA A 113 4.77 13.72 0.01
CA ALA A 113 4.62 14.50 -1.21
C ALA A 113 4.35 13.65 -2.46
N GLU A 114 4.71 12.36 -2.43
CA GLU A 114 4.61 11.48 -3.59
C GLU A 114 3.17 11.01 -3.87
N PRO A 115 2.70 11.05 -5.13
CA PRO A 115 1.47 10.41 -5.54
C PRO A 115 1.48 8.89 -5.27
N ALA A 116 0.32 8.32 -4.96
CA ALA A 116 0.18 6.91 -4.60
C ALA A 116 0.65 5.97 -5.74
N GLU A 117 0.45 6.37 -6.99
CA GLU A 117 0.85 5.64 -8.18
C GLU A 117 2.38 5.56 -8.35
N THR A 118 3.13 6.52 -7.79
CA THR A 118 4.59 6.53 -7.90
C THR A 118 5.20 5.28 -7.27
N PHE A 119 4.65 4.81 -6.15
CA PHE A 119 5.16 3.65 -5.43
C PHE A 119 5.05 2.34 -6.23
N LEU A 120 4.09 2.24 -7.17
CA LEU A 120 3.90 1.04 -7.99
C LEU A 120 5.11 0.72 -8.89
N LYS A 121 5.92 1.73 -9.24
CA LYS A 121 7.16 1.56 -10.03
C LYS A 121 8.13 0.55 -9.40
N ALA A 122 8.12 0.41 -8.07
CA ALA A 122 8.97 -0.54 -7.35
C ALA A 122 8.63 -2.00 -7.67
N ILE A 123 7.38 -2.30 -8.05
CA ILE A 123 6.92 -3.68 -8.28
C ILE A 123 6.56 -3.97 -9.73
N GLU A 124 6.46 -2.92 -10.55
CA GLU A 124 6.16 -2.98 -11.98
C GLU A 124 7.40 -2.86 -12.87
N SER A 125 8.54 -2.45 -12.32
CA SER A 125 9.78 -2.38 -13.10
C SER A 125 10.17 -3.77 -13.65
N LYS A 126 10.17 -3.83 -14.98
CA LYS A 126 10.55 -5.01 -15.77
C LYS A 126 11.98 -5.45 -15.42
N LYS A 127 12.17 -6.77 -15.25
CA LYS A 127 13.47 -7.37 -15.56
C LYS A 127 13.79 -7.16 -17.04
#